data_AF-A0A2N5XID8-F1
#
_entry.id   AF-A0A2N5XID8-F1
#
_cell.length_a   1.000
_cell.length_b   1.000
_cell.length_c   1.000
_cell.angle_alpha   90.00
_cell.angle_beta   90.00
_cell.angle_gamma   90.00
#
_symmetry.space_group_name_H-M   'P 1'
#
loop_
_entity.id
_entity.type
_entity.pdbx_description
1 polymer ?
#
loop_
_entity_poly.entity_id
_entity_poly.type
_entity_poly.pdbx_seq_one_letter_code
_entity_poly.pdbx_strand_id
1 'polypeptide(L)'
;MSGGWTGWRDATEQALYGGGPGDRAGFYLRPEGPAGHFRTSVHASPLFAGAVARLVESVDEALGRPPVLDFVDVGAGRGELTAA
;
A
#
# COMPACT_ATOMS: atom_id res chain seq x y z
N MET A 1 20.46 -22.01 -19.55
CA MET A 1 19.27 -21.13 -19.50
C MET A 1 19.69 -19.80 -20.10
N SER A 2 19.11 -19.43 -21.24
CA SER A 2 19.54 -18.28 -22.04
C SER A 2 19.41 -16.99 -21.25
N GLY A 3 20.54 -16.36 -20.90
CA GLY A 3 20.60 -15.03 -20.30
C GLY A 3 20.24 -13.96 -21.32
N GLY A 4 18.94 -13.85 -21.61
CA GLY A 4 18.38 -12.70 -22.33
C GLY A 4 18.15 -11.54 -21.37
N TRP A 5 18.21 -10.31 -21.89
CA TRP A 5 17.81 -9.13 -21.13
C TRP A 5 16.32 -9.22 -20.77
N THR A 6 15.99 -9.01 -19.50
CA THR A 6 14.61 -8.93 -19.04
C THR A 6 14.06 -7.52 -19.27
N GLY A 7 12.80 -7.42 -19.69
CA GLY A 7 12.11 -6.14 -19.77
C GLY A 7 12.03 -5.47 -18.40
N TRP A 8 12.08 -4.14 -18.35
CA TRP A 8 12.08 -3.41 -17.08
C TRP A 8 10.86 -3.75 -16.21
N ARG A 9 9.67 -3.88 -16.81
CA ARG A 9 8.43 -4.24 -16.10
C ARG A 9 8.58 -5.57 -15.35
N ASP A 10 8.99 -6.61 -16.06
CA ASP A 10 9.11 -7.97 -15.50
C ASP A 10 10.23 -8.02 -14.46
N ALA A 11 11.34 -7.30 -14.70
CA ALA A 11 12.44 -7.19 -13.75
C ALA A 11 11.99 -6.49 -12.44
N THR A 12 11.21 -5.42 -12.55
CA THR A 12 10.64 -4.70 -11.40
C THR A 12 9.62 -5.57 -10.66
N GLU A 13 8.72 -6.26 -11.36
CA GLU A 13 7.75 -7.16 -10.75
C GLU A 13 8.44 -8.27 -9.95
N GLN A 14 9.46 -8.91 -10.52
CA GLN A 14 10.24 -9.93 -9.83
C GLN A 14 10.99 -9.35 -8.62
N ALA A 15 11.59 -8.17 -8.74
CA ALA A 15 12.32 -7.54 -7.63
C ALA A 15 11.40 -7.13 -6.47
N LEU A 16 10.17 -6.71 -6.77
CA LEU A 16 9.22 -6.22 -5.77
C LEU A 16 8.37 -7.35 -5.16
N TYR A 17 7.91 -8.29 -5.98
CA TYR A 17 6.89 -9.29 -5.62
C TYR A 17 7.29 -10.73 -5.95
N GLY A 18 8.48 -10.96 -6.49
CA GLY A 18 8.96 -12.28 -6.86
C GLY A 18 8.97 -13.25 -5.67
N GLY A 19 8.48 -14.47 -5.90
CA GLY A 19 8.56 -15.53 -4.89
C GLY A 19 9.99 -15.99 -4.63
N GLY A 20 10.26 -16.45 -3.41
CA GLY A 20 11.56 -16.99 -3.02
C GLY A 20 11.67 -17.10 -1.50
N PRO A 21 12.57 -17.93 -0.97
CA PRO A 21 12.80 -18.00 0.47
C PRO A 21 13.59 -16.78 0.96
N GLY A 22 13.23 -16.26 2.14
CA GLY A 22 14.01 -15.29 2.90
C GLY A 22 14.45 -14.06 2.10
N ASP A 23 15.76 -13.85 2.04
CA ASP A 23 16.43 -12.72 1.37
C ASP A 23 16.28 -12.71 -0.16
N ARG A 24 15.85 -13.83 -0.76
CA ARG A 24 15.57 -13.95 -2.19
C ARG A 24 14.13 -13.62 -2.56
N ALA A 25 13.23 -13.45 -1.58
CA ALA A 25 11.89 -12.96 -1.84
C ALA A 25 11.94 -11.52 -2.38
N GLY A 26 10.92 -11.13 -3.14
CA GLY A 26 10.71 -9.75 -3.55
C GLY A 26 10.60 -8.82 -2.34
N PHE A 27 10.99 -7.57 -2.51
CA PHE A 27 11.09 -6.59 -1.42
C PHE A 27 9.84 -6.52 -0.52
N TYR A 28 8.63 -6.55 -1.09
CA TYR A 28 7.37 -6.46 -0.34
C TYR A 28 7.02 -7.74 0.43
N LEU A 29 7.65 -8.87 0.11
CA LEU A 29 7.38 -10.18 0.74
C LEU A 29 8.35 -10.50 1.89
N ARG A 30 9.35 -9.65 2.12
CA ARG A 30 10.34 -9.84 3.20
C ARG A 30 9.79 -9.39 4.56
N PRO A 31 10.23 -9.98 5.69
CA PRO A 31 9.72 -9.66 7.02
C PRO A 31 9.87 -8.18 7.43
N GLU A 32 10.98 -7.54 7.05
CA GLU A 32 11.24 -6.13 7.33
C GLU A 32 10.19 -5.25 6.63
N GLY A 33 9.89 -5.59 5.37
CA GLY A 33 8.86 -4.96 4.56
C GLY A 33 9.02 -3.45 4.38
N PRO A 34 8.11 -2.80 3.65
CA PRO A 34 8.20 -1.36 3.36
C PRO A 34 8.07 -0.50 4.62
N ALA A 35 7.23 -0.92 5.57
CA ALA A 35 6.97 -0.18 6.81
C ALA A 35 8.22 -0.02 7.68
N GLY A 36 9.22 -0.91 7.55
CA GLY A 36 10.51 -0.77 8.23
C GLY A 36 11.48 0.21 7.56
N HIS A 37 11.18 0.67 6.34
CA HIS A 37 12.08 1.47 5.51
C HIS A 37 11.53 2.84 5.11
N PHE A 38 10.21 2.98 5.06
CA PHE A 38 9.55 4.20 4.62
C PHE A 38 8.79 4.88 5.76
N ARG A 39 8.89 6.20 5.79
CA ARG A 39 8.01 7.06 6.57
C ARG A 39 7.05 7.74 5.60
N THR A 40 5.80 7.28 5.55
CA THR A 40 4.74 7.88 4.73
C THR A 40 4.02 9.01 5.48
N SER A 41 3.10 9.72 4.82
CA SER A 41 2.31 10.81 5.42
C SER A 41 1.57 10.40 6.70
N VAL A 42 1.06 9.17 6.74
CA VAL A 42 0.36 8.60 7.91
C VAL A 42 1.29 8.49 9.12
N HIS A 43 2.58 8.20 8.89
CA HIS A 43 3.60 8.13 9.94
C HIS A 43 4.12 9.53 10.38
N ALA A 44 3.76 10.58 9.65
CA ALA A 44 4.19 11.93 10.00
C ALA A 44 3.27 12.57 11.03
N SER A 45 1.95 12.36 10.92
CA SER A 45 0.94 12.97 11.78
C SER A 45 -0.44 12.33 11.59
N PRO A 46 -1.30 12.28 12.63
CA PRO A 46 -2.70 11.84 12.49
C PRO A 46 -3.54 12.76 11.59
N LEU A 47 -3.05 13.97 11.26
CA LEU A 47 -3.78 14.91 10.40
C LEU A 47 -4.10 14.35 9.02
N PHE A 48 -3.23 13.48 8.47
CA PHE A 48 -3.49 12.87 7.17
C PHE A 48 -4.68 11.90 7.24
N ALA A 49 -4.74 11.02 8.25
CA ALA A 49 -5.86 10.12 8.46
C ALA A 49 -7.17 10.90 8.69
N GLY A 50 -7.13 11.96 9.51
CA GLY A 50 -8.29 12.84 9.72
C GLY A 50 -8.75 13.57 8.45
N ALA A 51 -7.84 13.92 7.54
CA ALA A 51 -8.21 14.50 6.25
C ALA A 51 -8.91 13.48 5.34
N VAL A 52 -8.43 12.23 5.30
CA VAL A 52 -9.07 11.14 4.54
C VAL A 52 -10.45 10.82 5.09
N ALA A 53 -10.63 10.77 6.41
CA ALA A 53 -11.93 10.55 7.04
C ALA A 53 -12.95 11.63 6.62
N ARG A 54 -12.58 12.91 6.67
CA ARG A 54 -13.45 14.01 6.21
C ARG A 54 -13.77 13.93 4.72
N LEU A 55 -12.84 13.45 3.90
CA LEU A 55 -13.09 13.22 2.48
C LEU A 55 -14.13 12.10 2.29
N VAL A 56 -14.03 11.00 3.03
CA VAL A 56 -15.01 9.91 3.00
C VAL A 56 -16.40 10.41 3.40
N GLU A 57 -16.51 11.21 4.46
CA GLU A 57 -17.78 11.84 4.87
C GLU A 57 -18.35 12.74 3.76
N SER A 58 -17.50 13.56 3.13
CA SER A 58 -17.92 14.44 2.03
C SER A 58 -18.41 13.64 0.82
N VAL A 59 -17.78 12.51 0.53
CA VAL A 59 -18.18 11.60 -0.56
C VAL A 59 -19.50 10.91 -0.22
N ASP A 60 -19.68 10.43 1.01
CA ASP A 60 -20.95 9.84 1.47
C ASP A 60 -22.12 10.81 1.26
N GLU A 61 -21.94 12.06 1.67
CA GLU A 61 -22.94 13.11 1.46
C GLU A 61 -23.20 13.41 -0.02
N ALA A 62 -22.15 13.52 -0.83
CA ALA A 62 -22.27 13.76 -2.27
C ALA A 62 -22.97 12.61 -3.02
N LEU A 63 -22.86 11.38 -2.51
CA LEU A 63 -23.57 10.21 -3.02
C LEU A 63 -24.99 10.07 -2.48
N GLY A 64 -25.44 10.98 -1.62
CA GLY A 64 -26.78 10.96 -1.04
C GLY A 64 -26.93 9.97 0.12
N ARG A 65 -25.85 9.68 0.85
CA ARG A 65 -25.80 8.77 2.01
C ARG A 65 -26.38 7.38 1.72
N PRO A 66 -25.76 6.61 0.81
CA PRO A 66 -26.19 5.24 0.54
C PRO A 66 -26.16 4.39 1.83
N PRO A 67 -26.99 3.34 1.93
CA PRO A 67 -27.00 2.45 3.10
C PRO A 67 -25.65 1.76 3.37
N VAL A 68 -24.79 1.66 2.36
CA VAL A 68 -23.44 1.09 2.43
C VAL A 68 -22.50 1.95 1.59
N LEU A 69 -21.34 2.28 2.16
CA LEU A 69 -20.23 2.91 1.47
C LEU A 69 -18.95 2.16 1.86
N ASP A 70 -18.24 1.60 0.88
CA ASP A 70 -17.00 0.88 1.11
C ASP A 70 -15.79 1.81 0.96
N PHE A 71 -14.89 1.79 1.94
CA PHE A 71 -13.58 2.41 1.86
C PHE A 71 -12.51 1.35 1.63
N VAL A 72 -11.69 1.50 0.58
CA VAL A 72 -10.65 0.53 0.19
C VAL A 72 -9.28 1.21 0.19
N ASP A 73 -8.40 0.80 1.11
CA ASP A 73 -7.00 1.21 1.15
C ASP A 73 -6.13 0.18 0.40
N VAL A 74 -5.70 0.54 -0.82
CA VAL A 74 -4.92 -0.34 -1.69
C VAL A 74 -3.44 -0.21 -1.38
N GLY A 75 -2.84 -1.31 -0.89
CA GLY A 75 -1.44 -1.29 -0.45
C GLY A 75 -1.28 -0.63 0.92
N ALA A 76 -2.22 -0.91 1.83
CA ALA A 76 -2.38 -0.30 3.15
C ALA A 76 -1.19 -0.43 4.12
N GLY A 77 -0.04 -0.95 3.69
CA GLY A 77 1.09 -1.22 4.57
C GLY A 77 0.70 -2.24 5.64
N ARG A 78 0.76 -1.82 6.92
CA ARG A 78 0.26 -2.61 8.07
C ARG A 78 -1.10 -2.10 8.57
N GLY A 79 -1.80 -1.28 7.78
CA GLY A 79 -3.10 -0.70 8.11
C GLY A 79 -2.98 0.61 8.89
N GLU A 80 -1.84 1.30 8.79
CA GLU A 80 -1.57 2.50 9.59
C GLU A 80 -2.60 3.60 9.35
N LEU A 81 -3.13 3.73 8.13
CA LEU A 81 -4.13 4.76 7.80
C LEU A 81 -5.42 4.57 8.59
N THR A 82 -5.88 3.33 8.72
CA THR A 82 -7.13 2.98 9.40
C THR A 82 -6.97 2.77 10.91
N ALA A 83 -5.74 2.62 11.39
CA ALA A 83 -5.43 2.45 12.81
C ALA A 83 -5.04 3.76 13.53
N ALA A 84 -4.88 4.85 12.78
CA ALA A 84 -4.43 6.16 13.27
C ALA A 84 -5.50 6.97 14.01
#